data_AF-A0A0J9R2V5-F1
#
_entry.id   AF-A0A0J9R2V5-F1
#
_cell.length_a   1.000
_cell.length_b   1.000
_cell.length_c   1.000
_cell.angle_alpha   90.00
_cell.angle_beta   90.00
_cell.angle_gamma   90.00
#
_symmetry.space_group_name_H-M   'P 1'
#
loop_
_entity.id
_entity.type
_entity.pdbx_description
1 polymer ?
#
loop_
_entity_poly.entity_id
_entity_poly.type
_entity_poly.pdbx_seq_one_letter_code
_entity_poly.pdbx_strand_id
1 'polypeptide(L)'
;MSKLGAILAQSAVHLSEHRQLLSQAFLSSNTYQRSRVKVRGNHCCTMKVVPSRAEHVNALKAEEFDVLVIGGGAVGCGCAVDAACRGLKTALIEAEDFASGSSSRTSKLIDGSGSYLGTALREKDVEQLYIMLQMMSERVTMLKNAPHLNRIQPMIIPIYSFLQMPCTWLGLKPPISVDRTSSPGRPPCMSFRC
;
A
#
# COMPACT_ATOMS: atom_id res chain seq x y z
N MET A 1 41.29 27.26 9.65
CA MET A 1 41.39 25.78 9.70
C MET A 1 40.00 25.16 9.57
N SER A 2 39.31 25.46 8.45
CA SER A 2 37.85 25.63 8.44
C SER A 2 37.19 25.20 7.13
N LYS A 3 37.51 24.00 6.64
CA LYS A 3 36.73 23.32 5.59
C LYS A 3 36.49 21.83 5.89
N LEU A 4 37.41 21.17 6.60
CA LEU A 4 37.26 19.77 7.01
C LEU A 4 36.18 19.55 8.09
N GLY A 5 35.98 20.50 9.01
CA GLY A 5 34.96 20.39 10.06
C GLY A 5 33.51 20.44 9.55
N ALA A 6 33.27 21.21 8.47
CA ALA A 6 31.92 21.33 7.88
C ALA A 6 31.52 20.06 7.10
N ILE A 7 32.49 19.40 6.44
CA ILE A 7 32.25 18.17 5.69
C ILE A 7 31.98 16.99 6.64
N LEU A 8 32.67 16.93 7.78
CA LEU A 8 32.42 15.94 8.84
C LEU A 8 31.05 16.16 9.50
N ALA A 9 30.63 17.41 9.71
CA ALA A 9 29.31 17.71 10.25
C ALA A 9 28.18 17.34 9.27
N GLN A 10 28.31 17.63 7.97
CA GLN A 10 27.31 17.25 6.96
C GLN A 10 27.20 15.73 6.80
N SER A 11 28.32 15.01 6.83
CA SER A 11 28.31 13.54 6.75
C SER A 11 27.70 12.89 7.99
N ALA A 12 27.93 13.47 9.18
CA ALA A 12 27.36 12.99 10.44
C ALA A 12 25.84 13.24 10.54
N VAL A 13 25.35 14.37 10.02
CA VAL A 13 23.91 14.67 9.95
C VAL A 13 23.22 13.72 8.96
N HIS A 14 23.82 13.45 7.80
CA HIS A 14 23.22 12.55 6.79
C HIS A 14 23.15 11.08 7.23
N LEU A 15 24.13 10.61 8.02
CA LEU A 15 24.09 9.29 8.68
C LEU A 15 23.09 9.22 9.84
N SER A 16 22.78 10.35 10.48
CA SER A 16 21.80 10.42 11.56
C SER A 16 20.35 10.34 11.03
N GLU A 17 20.06 10.91 9.86
CA GLU A 17 18.75 10.84 9.22
C GLU A 17 18.40 9.43 8.73
N HIS A 18 19.35 8.70 8.13
CA HIS A 18 19.15 7.30 7.74
C HIS A 18 18.91 6.37 8.95
N ARG A 19 19.56 6.63 10.09
CA ARG A 19 19.30 5.89 11.33
C ARG A 19 17.94 6.22 11.94
N GLN A 20 17.47 7.46 11.80
CA GLN A 20 16.14 7.87 12.26
C GLN A 20 15.03 7.29 11.37
N LEU A 21 15.22 7.21 10.05
CA LEU A 21 14.25 6.55 9.14
C LEU A 21 14.17 5.04 9.40
N LEU A 22 15.32 4.39 9.60
CA LEU A 22 15.35 2.96 9.95
C LEU A 22 14.80 2.69 11.36
N SER A 23 15.08 3.55 12.37
CA SER A 23 14.49 3.37 13.69
C SER A 23 13.00 3.70 13.71
N GLN A 24 12.52 4.65 12.90
CA GLN A 24 11.10 4.91 12.72
C GLN A 24 10.42 3.75 11.98
N ALA A 25 11.05 3.13 10.99
CA ALA A 25 10.53 1.92 10.34
C ALA A 25 10.47 0.70 11.29
N PHE A 26 11.47 0.55 12.17
CA PHE A 26 11.54 -0.54 13.16
C PHE A 26 10.69 -0.31 14.42
N LEU A 27 10.40 0.95 14.81
CA LEU A 27 9.56 1.28 15.96
C LEU A 27 8.09 1.57 15.59
N SER A 28 7.82 1.96 14.34
CA SER A 28 6.45 2.09 13.81
C SER A 28 5.77 0.73 13.64
N SER A 29 6.54 -0.34 13.46
CA SER A 29 6.02 -1.70 13.32
C SER A 29 5.46 -2.31 14.61
N ASN A 30 5.66 -1.66 15.77
CA ASN A 30 5.25 -2.20 17.08
C ASN A 30 4.27 -1.31 17.87
N THR A 31 3.73 -0.25 17.25
CA THR A 31 2.69 0.61 17.85
C THR A 31 1.47 0.82 16.95
N TYR A 32 1.26 -0.04 15.95
CA TYR A 32 -0.09 -0.27 15.40
C TYR A 32 -0.91 -1.06 16.42
N GLN A 33 -1.18 -0.40 17.54
CA GLN A 33 -2.12 -0.83 18.54
C GLN A 33 -3.46 -0.85 17.82
N ARG A 34 -3.83 -2.06 17.37
CA ARG A 34 -5.10 -2.42 16.74
C ARG A 34 -6.19 -2.16 17.78
N SER A 35 -6.46 -0.88 18.03
CA SER A 35 -7.61 -0.43 18.76
C SER A 35 -8.76 -1.03 18.00
N ARG A 36 -9.46 -1.97 18.65
CA ARG A 36 -10.76 -2.41 18.18
C ARG A 36 -11.59 -1.13 18.15
N VAL A 37 -11.61 -0.46 17.01
CA VAL A 37 -12.67 0.48 16.69
C VAL A 37 -13.93 -0.29 17.01
N LYS A 38 -14.68 0.22 17.98
CA LYS A 38 -16.01 -0.28 18.29
C LYS A 38 -16.88 0.14 17.11
N VAL A 39 -16.73 -0.56 15.98
CA VAL A 39 -17.62 -0.47 14.83
C VAL A 39 -18.98 -0.64 15.43
N ARG A 40 -19.83 0.39 15.34
CA ARG A 40 -21.12 0.43 16.00
C ARG A 40 -21.80 -0.92 15.77
N GLY A 41 -21.94 -1.68 16.85
CA GLY A 41 -22.45 -3.04 16.79
C GLY A 41 -23.85 -3.02 16.21
N ASN A 42 -24.13 -4.04 15.41
CA ASN A 42 -25.45 -4.40 14.92
C ASN A 42 -25.96 -3.52 13.77
N HIS A 43 -25.34 -3.70 12.61
CA HIS A 43 -26.08 -3.64 11.35
C HIS A 43 -25.88 -5.00 10.69
N CYS A 44 -26.79 -5.94 10.98
CA CYS A 44 -27.19 -6.84 9.93
C CYS A 44 -27.56 -5.92 8.76
N CYS A 45 -26.81 -5.97 7.66
CA CYS A 45 -27.11 -5.16 6.48
C CYS A 45 -28.45 -5.64 5.91
N THR A 46 -29.56 -5.19 6.49
CA THR A 46 -30.71 -4.78 5.68
C THR A 46 -30.10 -3.87 4.64
N MET A 47 -30.20 -4.23 3.35
CA MET A 47 -29.75 -3.37 2.26
C MET A 47 -30.31 -1.98 2.51
N LYS A 48 -29.46 -1.09 3.03
CA LYS A 48 -29.83 0.29 3.30
C LYS A 48 -30.12 0.84 1.92
N VAL A 49 -31.40 1.14 1.65
CA VAL A 49 -31.80 1.82 0.42
C VAL A 49 -30.82 2.96 0.23
N VAL A 50 -30.14 2.97 -0.91
CA VAL A 50 -29.12 3.98 -1.17
C VAL A 50 -29.87 5.32 -1.19
N PRO A 51 -29.55 6.25 -0.28
CA PRO A 51 -30.23 7.54 -0.23
C PRO A 51 -30.07 8.28 -1.56
N SER A 52 -31.07 9.06 -1.91
CA SER A 52 -31.05 9.80 -3.17
C SER A 52 -29.94 10.87 -3.14
N ARG A 53 -29.43 11.26 -4.32
CA ARG A 53 -28.45 12.35 -4.43
C ARG A 53 -28.96 13.64 -3.76
N ALA A 54 -30.26 13.92 -3.86
CA ALA A 54 -30.87 15.08 -3.24
C ALA A 54 -30.75 15.04 -1.71
N GLU A 55 -30.98 13.89 -1.09
CA GLU A 55 -30.82 13.70 0.36
C GLU A 55 -29.37 13.94 0.80
N HIS A 56 -28.40 13.41 0.06
CA HIS A 56 -26.97 13.64 0.35
C HIS A 56 -26.60 15.12 0.27
N VAL A 57 -27.07 15.84 -0.75
CA VAL A 57 -26.81 17.29 -0.87
C VAL A 57 -27.46 18.08 0.26
N ASN A 58 -28.65 17.68 0.71
CA ASN A 58 -29.32 18.32 1.84
C ASN A 58 -28.58 18.04 3.16
N ALA A 59 -28.12 16.81 3.38
CA ALA A 59 -27.31 16.46 4.55
C ALA A 59 -25.99 17.25 4.60
N LEU A 60 -25.33 17.42 3.45
CA LEU A 60 -24.10 18.21 3.32
C LEU A 60 -24.30 19.71 3.66
N LYS A 61 -25.52 20.23 3.50
CA LYS A 61 -25.85 21.63 3.85
C LYS A 61 -26.30 21.79 5.30
N ALA A 62 -26.89 20.75 5.88
CA ALA A 62 -27.55 20.81 7.19
C ALA A 62 -26.63 20.40 8.35
N GLU A 63 -25.64 19.54 8.09
CA GLU A 63 -24.78 18.96 9.12
C GLU A 63 -23.33 19.50 9.03
N GLU A 64 -22.68 19.61 10.19
CA GLU A 64 -21.24 19.85 10.27
C GLU A 64 -20.47 18.52 10.24
N PHE A 65 -19.39 18.50 9.44
CA PHE A 65 -18.50 17.35 9.25
C PHE A 65 -17.12 17.66 9.80
N ASP A 66 -16.47 16.65 10.37
CA ASP A 66 -15.11 16.75 10.89
C ASP A 66 -14.07 16.71 9.76
N VAL A 67 -14.35 15.93 8.71
CA VAL A 67 -13.44 15.71 7.57
C VAL A 67 -14.23 15.76 6.27
N LEU A 68 -13.76 16.60 5.35
CA LEU A 68 -14.25 16.65 3.98
C LEU A 68 -13.18 16.10 3.03
N VAL A 69 -13.50 15.01 2.33
CA VAL A 69 -12.67 14.40 1.31
C VAL A 69 -13.14 14.87 -0.08
N ILE A 70 -12.21 15.44 -0.83
CA ILE A 70 -12.45 15.89 -2.21
C ILE A 70 -11.83 14.88 -3.16
N GLY A 71 -12.66 14.22 -3.96
CA GLY A 71 -12.26 13.19 -4.91
C GLY A 71 -12.63 11.77 -4.44
N GLY A 72 -13.53 11.11 -5.16
CA GLY A 72 -13.96 9.72 -5.05
C GLY A 72 -13.11 8.73 -5.85
N GLY A 73 -11.81 8.99 -5.98
CA GLY A 73 -10.83 8.02 -6.49
C GLY A 73 -10.44 6.98 -5.44
N ALA A 74 -9.58 6.02 -5.80
CA ALA A 74 -9.15 4.95 -4.89
C ALA A 74 -8.54 5.49 -3.57
N VAL A 75 -7.74 6.55 -3.65
CA VAL A 75 -7.11 7.20 -2.49
C VAL A 75 -8.17 7.90 -1.63
N GLY A 76 -9.04 8.72 -2.22
CA GLY A 76 -10.05 9.46 -1.47
C GLY A 76 -11.09 8.55 -0.81
N CYS A 77 -11.53 7.49 -1.51
CA CYS A 77 -12.37 6.46 -0.91
C CYS A 77 -11.67 5.75 0.26
N GLY A 78 -10.37 5.44 0.12
CA GLY A 78 -9.57 4.86 1.21
C GLY A 78 -9.47 5.78 2.43
N CYS A 79 -9.19 7.06 2.22
CA CYS A 79 -9.15 8.07 3.28
C CYS A 79 -10.51 8.26 3.96
N ALA A 80 -11.60 8.28 3.20
CA ALA A 80 -12.96 8.39 3.75
C ALA A 80 -13.32 7.17 4.60
N VAL A 81 -12.98 5.95 4.16
CA VAL A 81 -13.18 4.74 4.94
C VAL A 81 -12.35 4.75 6.21
N ASP A 82 -11.07 5.14 6.15
CA ASP A 82 -10.21 5.21 7.34
C ASP A 82 -10.75 6.22 8.36
N ALA A 83 -11.13 7.42 7.91
CA ALA A 83 -11.71 8.45 8.78
C ALA A 83 -13.07 8.02 9.37
N ALA A 84 -13.93 7.37 8.58
CA ALA A 84 -15.20 6.83 9.06
C ALA A 84 -14.99 5.67 10.06
N CYS A 85 -14.01 4.81 9.82
CA CYS A 85 -13.59 3.77 10.77
C CYS A 85 -13.09 4.37 12.08
N ARG A 86 -12.44 5.53 12.07
CA ARG A 86 -12.04 6.23 13.31
C ARG A 86 -13.22 6.90 14.03
N GLY A 87 -14.42 6.86 13.46
CA GLY A 87 -15.64 7.44 14.04
C GLY A 87 -15.84 8.92 13.75
N LEU A 88 -15.07 9.49 12.81
CA LEU A 88 -15.20 10.89 12.39
C LEU A 88 -16.41 11.05 11.46
N LYS A 89 -17.13 12.17 11.58
CA LYS A 89 -18.15 12.56 10.60
C LYS A 89 -17.46 12.96 9.31
N THR A 90 -17.57 12.10 8.30
CA THR A 90 -16.85 12.23 7.03
C THR A 90 -17.82 12.50 5.88
N ALA A 91 -17.50 13.50 5.08
CA ALA A 91 -18.16 13.78 3.81
C ALA A 91 -17.17 13.51 2.67
N LEU A 92 -17.63 12.90 1.58
CA LEU A 92 -16.85 12.72 0.36
C LEU A 92 -17.63 13.30 -0.81
N ILE A 93 -16.97 14.16 -1.60
CA ILE A 93 -17.53 14.79 -2.79
C ILE A 93 -16.68 14.40 -4.00
N GLU A 94 -17.34 13.94 -5.06
CA GLU A 94 -16.76 13.66 -6.37
C GLU A 94 -17.50 14.50 -7.42
N ALA A 95 -16.76 15.00 -8.41
CA ALA A 95 -17.31 15.83 -9.47
C ALA A 95 -18.06 14.98 -10.51
N GLU A 96 -17.52 13.79 -10.81
CA GLU A 96 -18.08 12.86 -11.80
C GLU A 96 -18.68 11.62 -11.10
N ASP A 97 -18.27 10.43 -11.53
CA ASP A 97 -18.61 9.14 -10.93
C ASP A 97 -17.43 8.61 -10.09
N PHE A 98 -17.73 7.71 -9.16
CA PHE A 98 -16.69 7.10 -8.34
C PHE A 98 -15.66 6.36 -9.21
N ALA A 99 -14.39 6.58 -8.91
CA ALA A 99 -13.25 6.05 -9.64
C ALA A 99 -13.16 6.46 -11.14
N SER A 100 -13.87 7.50 -11.60
CA SER A 100 -13.86 7.90 -13.02
C SER A 100 -12.47 8.29 -13.54
N GLY A 101 -11.62 8.89 -12.70
CA GLY A 101 -10.29 9.39 -13.07
C GLY A 101 -9.22 8.30 -13.31
N SER A 102 -8.00 8.53 -12.81
CA SER A 102 -6.87 7.59 -13.01
C SER A 102 -7.11 6.21 -12.38
N SER A 103 -7.99 6.11 -11.38
CA SER A 103 -8.28 4.86 -10.69
C SER A 103 -8.91 3.79 -11.60
N SER A 104 -9.73 4.17 -12.58
CA SER A 104 -10.31 3.24 -13.57
C SER A 104 -9.37 2.92 -14.74
N ARG A 105 -8.43 3.82 -15.02
CA ARG A 105 -7.52 3.80 -16.18
C ARG A 105 -6.16 3.12 -15.90
N THR A 106 -6.12 2.21 -14.94
CA THR A 106 -4.91 1.41 -14.64
C THR A 106 -4.87 0.11 -15.43
N SER A 107 -3.72 -0.57 -15.40
CA SER A 107 -3.56 -1.95 -15.87
C SER A 107 -4.40 -2.97 -15.10
N LYS A 108 -5.04 -2.55 -13.98
CA LYS A 108 -5.81 -3.39 -13.06
C LYS A 108 -4.97 -4.52 -12.44
N LEU A 109 -3.65 -4.32 -12.39
CA LEU A 109 -2.70 -5.22 -11.77
C LEU A 109 -2.00 -4.49 -10.62
N ILE A 110 -2.03 -5.08 -9.44
CA ILE A 110 -1.25 -4.62 -8.29
C ILE A 110 0.12 -5.27 -8.40
N ASP A 111 0.99 -4.67 -9.22
CA ASP A 111 2.36 -5.13 -9.37
C ASP A 111 3.32 -4.39 -8.43
N GLY A 112 4.13 -5.15 -7.70
CA GLY A 112 5.16 -4.67 -6.78
C GLY A 112 6.50 -4.79 -7.48
N SER A 113 6.58 -4.15 -8.64
CA SER A 113 7.41 -4.53 -9.79
C SER A 113 8.80 -5.11 -9.46
N GLY A 114 9.19 -6.16 -10.19
CA GLY A 114 10.56 -6.66 -10.21
C GLY A 114 11.58 -5.64 -10.74
N SER A 115 11.12 -4.54 -11.35
CA SER A 115 11.96 -3.43 -11.81
C SER A 115 12.65 -2.71 -10.67
N TYR A 116 11.99 -2.55 -9.51
CA TYR A 116 12.61 -1.94 -8.32
C TYR A 116 13.81 -2.73 -7.84
N LEU A 117 13.76 -4.05 -7.96
CA LEU A 117 14.84 -4.91 -7.52
C LEU A 117 16.05 -4.83 -8.43
N GLY A 118 15.86 -4.69 -9.74
CA GLY A 118 16.94 -4.43 -10.68
C GLY A 118 17.68 -3.13 -10.38
N THR A 119 16.92 -2.05 -10.14
CA THR A 119 17.48 -0.74 -9.78
C THR A 119 18.13 -0.77 -8.40
N ALA A 120 17.46 -1.35 -7.38
CA ALA A 120 18.00 -1.46 -6.02
C ALA A 120 19.32 -2.25 -5.99
N LEU A 121 19.45 -3.33 -6.75
CA LEU A 121 20.68 -4.12 -6.81
C LEU A 121 21.81 -3.41 -7.56
N ARG A 122 21.47 -2.66 -8.62
CA ARG A 122 22.46 -1.93 -9.44
C ARG A 122 22.97 -0.68 -8.74
N GLU A 123 22.09 0.06 -8.10
CA GLU A 123 22.35 1.38 -7.49
C GLU A 123 22.57 1.28 -5.98
N LYS A 124 22.37 0.10 -5.38
CA LYS A 124 22.46 -0.16 -3.93
C LYS A 124 21.57 0.77 -3.09
N ASP A 125 20.43 1.16 -3.64
CA ASP A 125 19.46 2.01 -2.97
C ASP A 125 18.53 1.16 -2.07
N VAL A 126 18.66 1.38 -0.76
CA VAL A 126 17.86 0.71 0.27
C VAL A 126 16.41 1.20 0.31
N GLU A 127 16.14 2.41 -0.16
CA GLU A 127 14.79 2.99 -0.14
C GLU A 127 13.89 2.29 -1.16
N GLN A 128 14.41 2.01 -2.35
CA GLN A 128 13.69 1.23 -3.38
C GLN A 128 13.35 -0.18 -2.89
N LEU A 129 14.26 -0.78 -2.11
CA LEU A 129 14.01 -2.09 -1.50
C LEU A 129 12.90 -2.01 -0.44
N TYR A 130 12.90 -0.97 0.39
CA TYR A 130 11.88 -0.76 1.41
C TYR A 130 10.48 -0.57 0.79
N ILE A 131 10.38 0.25 -0.26
CA ILE A 131 9.11 0.46 -0.99
C ILE A 131 8.61 -0.86 -1.59
N MET A 132 9.49 -1.64 -2.22
CA MET A 132 9.12 -2.95 -2.77
C MET A 132 8.54 -3.88 -1.70
N LEU A 133 9.20 -3.99 -0.54
CA LEU A 133 8.71 -4.82 0.58
C LEU A 133 7.36 -4.33 1.11
N GLN A 134 7.16 -3.02 1.23
CA GLN A 134 5.89 -2.45 1.66
C GLN A 134 4.76 -2.76 0.67
N MET A 135 5.02 -2.64 -0.63
CA MET A 135 4.05 -2.99 -1.68
C MET A 135 3.68 -4.48 -1.65
N MET A 136 4.64 -5.36 -1.38
CA MET A 136 4.38 -6.79 -1.21
C MET A 136 3.49 -7.07 0.01
N SER A 137 3.77 -6.41 1.15
CA SER A 137 2.95 -6.50 2.36
C SER A 137 1.52 -6.03 2.11
N GLU A 138 1.35 -4.88 1.46
CA GLU A 138 0.04 -4.31 1.14
C GLU A 138 -0.77 -5.21 0.19
N ARG A 139 -0.11 -5.85 -0.79
CA ARG A 139 -0.77 -6.83 -1.67
C ARG A 139 -1.38 -7.99 -0.87
N VAL A 140 -0.67 -8.50 0.13
CA VAL A 140 -1.17 -9.57 1.00
C VAL A 140 -2.38 -9.10 1.82
N THR A 141 -2.31 -7.88 2.35
CA THR A 141 -3.44 -7.25 3.05
C THR A 141 -4.65 -7.06 2.14
N MET A 142 -4.44 -6.60 0.90
CA MET A 142 -5.49 -6.40 -0.09
C MET A 142 -6.17 -7.71 -0.53
N LEU A 143 -5.41 -8.79 -0.67
CA LEU A 143 -5.95 -10.15 -0.88
C LEU A 143 -6.82 -10.62 0.29
N LYS A 144 -6.46 -10.28 1.53
CA LYS A 144 -7.25 -10.61 2.73
C LYS A 144 -8.52 -9.76 2.83
N ASN A 145 -8.45 -8.48 2.48
CA ASN A 145 -9.57 -7.53 2.62
C ASN A 145 -10.67 -7.76 1.57
N ALA A 146 -10.30 -8.04 0.32
CA ALA A 146 -11.27 -8.21 -0.77
C ALA A 146 -10.92 -9.45 -1.64
N PRO A 147 -11.10 -10.67 -1.11
CA PRO A 147 -10.76 -11.91 -1.84
C PRO A 147 -11.65 -12.16 -3.07
N HIS A 148 -12.81 -11.51 -3.16
CA HIS A 148 -13.72 -11.59 -4.30
C HIS A 148 -13.30 -10.69 -5.46
N LEU A 149 -12.52 -9.64 -5.20
CA LEU A 149 -12.05 -8.69 -6.21
C LEU A 149 -10.61 -9.00 -6.64
N ASN A 150 -9.78 -9.50 -5.73
CA ASN A 150 -8.35 -9.69 -5.93
C ASN A 150 -8.03 -11.18 -6.12
N ARG A 151 -7.32 -11.50 -7.21
CA ARG A 151 -6.82 -12.84 -7.51
C ARG A 151 -5.32 -12.82 -7.83
N ILE A 152 -4.63 -13.90 -7.49
CA ILE A 152 -3.21 -14.06 -7.81
C ILE A 152 -3.09 -14.31 -9.32
N GLN A 153 -2.32 -13.47 -10.00
CA GLN A 153 -2.06 -13.57 -11.43
C GLN A 153 -0.56 -13.87 -11.67
N PRO A 154 -0.19 -15.07 -12.15
CA PRO A 154 1.19 -15.37 -12.53
C PRO A 154 1.59 -14.57 -13.79
N MET A 155 2.82 -14.06 -13.82
CA MET A 155 3.41 -13.35 -14.96
C MET A 155 4.68 -14.04 -15.44
N ILE A 156 4.90 -14.01 -16.75
CA ILE A 156 6.10 -14.54 -17.40
C ILE A 156 7.07 -13.38 -17.63
N ILE A 157 8.32 -13.56 -17.19
CA ILE A 157 9.38 -12.57 -17.37
C ILE A 157 10.39 -13.14 -18.36
N PRO A 158 10.53 -12.55 -19.57
CA PRO A 158 11.48 -13.04 -20.57
C PRO A 158 12.92 -12.74 -20.12
N ILE A 159 13.82 -13.70 -20.32
CA ILE A 159 15.25 -13.60 -20.00
C ILE A 159 16.02 -13.64 -21.32
N TYR A 160 16.80 -12.59 -21.58
CA TYR A 160 17.51 -12.43 -22.87
C TYR A 160 19.01 -12.72 -22.78
N SER A 161 19.54 -12.90 -21.57
CA SER A 161 20.97 -13.15 -21.36
C SER A 161 21.17 -14.19 -20.26
N PHE A 162 22.15 -15.08 -20.45
CA PHE A 162 22.44 -16.14 -19.48
C PHE A 162 22.82 -15.58 -18.10
N LEU A 163 23.52 -14.44 -18.06
CA LEU A 163 23.88 -13.75 -16.82
C LEU A 163 22.69 -13.12 -16.09
N GLN A 164 21.60 -12.83 -16.80
CA GLN A 164 20.40 -12.26 -16.21
C GLN A 164 19.60 -13.34 -15.46
N MET A 165 19.72 -14.61 -15.85
CA MET A 165 18.95 -15.71 -15.26
C MET A 165 19.20 -15.88 -13.75
N PRO A 166 20.45 -15.93 -13.25
CA PRO A 166 20.71 -15.99 -11.81
C PRO A 166 20.24 -14.74 -11.06
N CYS A 167 20.42 -13.55 -11.64
CA CYS A 167 20.04 -12.29 -11.00
C CYS A 167 18.51 -12.16 -10.84
N THR A 168 17.76 -12.46 -11.89
CA THR A 168 16.29 -12.45 -11.86
C THR A 168 15.75 -13.56 -10.94
N TRP A 169 16.38 -14.74 -10.93
CA TRP A 169 15.99 -15.83 -10.03
C TRP A 169 16.22 -15.48 -8.55
N LEU A 170 17.40 -14.93 -8.21
CA LEU A 170 17.72 -14.48 -6.85
C LEU A 170 16.79 -13.35 -6.40
N GLY A 171 16.43 -12.46 -7.31
CA GLY A 171 15.56 -11.34 -6.99
C GLY A 171 14.09 -11.74 -6.78
N LEU A 172 13.55 -12.59 -7.66
CA LEU A 172 12.16 -13.04 -7.58
C LEU A 172 11.94 -14.11 -6.51
N LYS A 173 13.01 -14.71 -5.98
CA LYS A 173 12.97 -15.57 -4.82
C LYS A 173 13.06 -14.66 -3.58
N PRO A 174 11.93 -14.18 -3.01
CA PRO A 174 12.04 -13.44 -1.76
C PRO A 174 12.75 -14.33 -0.73
N PRO A 175 13.58 -13.75 0.15
CA PRO A 175 13.97 -14.47 1.35
C PRO A 175 12.68 -14.87 2.06
N ILE A 176 12.52 -16.18 2.25
CA ILE A 176 11.40 -16.92 2.86
C ILE A 176 10.87 -16.31 4.18
N SER A 177 11.59 -15.35 4.76
CA SER A 177 11.32 -14.67 6.02
C SER A 177 10.12 -13.71 6.01
N VAL A 178 9.71 -13.17 4.85
CA VAL A 178 8.62 -12.15 4.78
C VAL A 178 7.25 -12.75 4.46
N ASP A 179 7.18 -14.03 4.08
CA ASP A 179 5.92 -14.70 3.72
C ASP A 179 5.37 -15.57 4.86
N ARG A 180 5.29 -15.02 6.08
CA ARG A 180 4.71 -15.73 7.24
C ARG A 180 3.18 -15.69 7.25
N THR A 181 2.54 -15.50 6.09
CA THR A 181 1.12 -15.86 5.89
C THR A 181 0.92 -16.63 4.60
N SER A 182 1.67 -17.71 4.43
CA SER A 182 1.17 -18.85 3.67
C SER A 182 -0.09 -19.36 4.37
N SER A 183 -1.24 -19.18 3.71
CA SER A 183 -2.44 -19.96 4.02
C SER A 183 -2.06 -21.46 3.98
N PRO A 184 -2.39 -22.25 5.02
CA PRO A 184 -2.06 -23.66 5.03
C PRO A 184 -2.93 -24.34 3.97
N GLY A 185 -2.33 -24.75 2.85
CA GLY A 185 -3.04 -25.57 1.85
C GLY A 185 -2.91 -25.16 0.39
N ARG A 186 -2.13 -24.15 0.01
CA ARG A 186 -1.73 -23.96 -1.40
C ARG A 186 -0.22 -24.07 -1.53
N PRO A 187 0.30 -24.93 -2.43
CA PRO A 187 1.73 -24.91 -2.71
C PRO A 187 2.11 -23.51 -3.19
N PRO A 188 3.32 -23.01 -2.87
CA PRO A 188 3.84 -21.83 -3.53
C PRO A 188 3.90 -22.15 -5.01
N CYS A 189 2.94 -21.63 -5.78
CA CYS A 189 2.94 -21.73 -7.23
C CYS A 189 4.01 -20.79 -7.80
N MET A 190 5.27 -21.02 -7.44
CA MET A 190 6.43 -20.65 -8.24
C MET A 190 6.83 -21.87 -9.06
N SER A 191 5.93 -22.40 -9.87
CA SER A 191 6.34 -23.28 -10.97
C SER A 191 6.83 -22.39 -12.10
N PHE A 192 8.09 -22.00 -12.04
CA PHE A 192 8.85 -21.71 -13.24
C PHE A 192 9.00 -23.04 -13.99
N ARG A 193 7.98 -23.42 -14.77
CA ARG A 193 8.19 -24.33 -15.89
C ARG A 193 8.72 -23.46 -17.03
N CYS A 194 10.00 -23.66 -17.37
CA CYS A 194 10.47 -23.38 -18.72
C CYS A 194 9.57 -24.09 -19.74
#